data_AF-A0A940REC3-F1
#
_entry.id   AF-A0A940REC3-F1
#
_cell.length_a   1.000
_cell.length_b   1.000
_cell.length_c   1.000
_cell.angle_alpha   90.00
_cell.angle_beta   90.00
_cell.angle_gamma   90.00
#
_symmetry.space_group_name_H-M   'P 1'
#
loop_
_entity.id
_entity.type
_entity.pdbx_description
1 polymer ?
#
loop_
_entity_poly.entity_id
_entity_poly.type
_entity_poly.pdbx_seq_one_letter_code
_entity_poly.pdbx_strand_id
1 'polypeptide(L)'
;MKSLLFLTAFILVHQFSDAQGCVAIRSNGGTCTMTGHDMEHSDQANKFWTVAMNNRYFKSFRHFVGTEEQKQRVAGGTEVINRVFSTELSLTRHFNDRWSFGFFTPIISNGRSSLYEHDGKHRNSTSSFGLGDIRFATYYWLAKPSAGKKANVQVGLGIKLPTGDYKYQDY
;
A
#
# COMPACT_ATOMS: atom_id res chain seq x y z
N MET A 1 -15.55 34.65 -6.87
CA MET A 1 -16.80 33.84 -6.99
C MET A 1 -16.54 32.43 -7.52
N LYS A 2 -15.87 32.23 -8.67
CA LYS A 2 -15.55 30.89 -9.20
C LYS A 2 -14.76 29.99 -8.24
N SER A 3 -13.78 30.55 -7.51
CA SER A 3 -12.98 29.81 -6.52
C SER A 3 -13.80 29.33 -5.31
N LEU A 4 -14.84 30.09 -4.92
CA LEU A 4 -15.69 29.75 -3.78
C LEU A 4 -16.67 28.60 -4.11
N LEU A 5 -17.12 28.54 -5.36
CA LEU A 5 -17.94 27.45 -5.92
C LEU A 5 -17.17 26.13 -5.99
N PHE A 6 -15.88 26.16 -6.35
CA PHE A 6 -15.04 24.95 -6.34
C PHE A 6 -14.82 24.41 -4.92
N LEU A 7 -14.62 25.32 -3.94
CA LEU A 7 -14.42 24.93 -2.54
C LEU A 7 -15.68 24.32 -1.92
N THR A 8 -16.86 24.90 -2.21
CA THR A 8 -18.15 24.37 -1.74
C THR A 8 -18.52 23.05 -2.41
N ALA A 9 -18.20 22.88 -3.70
CA ALA A 9 -18.36 21.59 -4.39
C ALA A 9 -17.50 20.48 -3.77
N PHE A 10 -16.27 20.79 -3.35
CA PHE A 10 -15.39 19.81 -2.68
C PHE A 10 -15.93 19.36 -1.31
N ILE A 11 -16.53 20.27 -0.54
CA ILE A 11 -17.08 19.96 0.80
C ILE A 11 -18.31 19.04 0.70
N LEU A 12 -19.13 19.19 -0.34
CA LEU A 12 -20.34 18.38 -0.52
C LEU A 12 -20.04 16.92 -0.92
N VAL A 13 -18.88 16.64 -1.52
CA VAL A 13 -18.48 15.28 -1.92
C VAL A 13 -18.03 14.42 -0.72
N HIS A 14 -17.66 15.03 0.42
CA HIS A 14 -17.26 14.29 1.62
C HIS A 14 -18.39 13.48 2.28
N GLN A 15 -19.66 13.85 2.07
CA GLN A 15 -20.81 13.24 2.73
C GLN A 15 -21.13 11.81 2.24
N PHE A 16 -20.53 11.36 1.13
CA PHE A 16 -20.77 10.03 0.54
C PHE A 16 -19.56 9.10 0.65
N SER A 17 -18.64 9.38 1.58
CA SER A 17 -17.52 8.49 1.85
C SER A 17 -17.95 7.34 2.77
N ASP A 18 -18.56 6.31 2.20
CA ASP A 18 -18.61 4.99 2.83
C ASP A 18 -17.17 4.50 3.00
N ALA A 19 -16.69 4.48 4.24
CA ALA A 19 -15.41 3.88 4.55
C ALA A 19 -15.49 2.38 4.25
N GLN A 20 -15.09 2.00 3.05
CA GLN A 20 -14.78 0.61 2.71
C GLN A 20 -13.83 0.12 3.78
N GLY A 21 -14.32 -0.80 4.63
CA GLY A 21 -13.61 -1.27 5.83
C GLY A 21 -12.14 -1.44 5.52
N CYS A 22 -11.29 -0.66 6.20
CA CYS A 22 -9.87 -0.59 5.89
C CYS A 22 -9.30 -2.02 5.81
N VAL A 23 -8.68 -2.36 4.68
CA VAL A 23 -7.66 -3.41 4.70
C VAL A 23 -6.67 -2.95 5.75
N ALA A 24 -6.57 -3.67 6.87
CA ALA A 24 -5.85 -3.24 8.07
C ALA A 24 -4.39 -2.84 7.77
N ILE A 25 -3.84 -3.34 6.66
CA ILE A 25 -2.51 -3.00 6.17
C ILE A 25 -2.55 -2.81 4.65
N ARG A 26 -2.15 -1.63 4.18
CA ARG A 26 -1.71 -1.45 2.78
C ARG A 26 -0.23 -1.80 2.70
N SER A 27 0.14 -2.80 1.90
CA SER A 27 1.53 -3.15 1.60
C SER A 27 2.18 -2.16 0.62
N ASN A 28 1.93 -0.85 0.77
CA ASN A 28 2.72 0.13 0.04
C ASN A 28 4.10 0.15 0.71
N GLY A 29 5.09 -0.43 0.02
CA GLY A 29 6.45 -0.55 0.51
C GLY A 29 7.04 0.81 0.81
N GLY A 30 7.86 0.86 1.86
CA GLY A 30 8.52 2.06 2.34
C GLY A 30 9.43 2.65 1.28
N THR A 31 8.96 3.67 0.58
CA THR A 31 9.79 4.81 0.20
C THR A 31 9.14 6.03 0.82
N CYS A 32 9.21 6.12 2.14
CA CYS A 32 9.26 7.42 2.76
C CYS A 32 10.61 8.01 2.36
N THR A 33 10.57 8.94 1.39
CA THR A 33 11.42 10.13 1.33
C THR A 33 12.91 9.97 1.71
N MET A 34 13.79 10.29 0.75
CA MET A 34 15.25 10.51 0.84
C MET A 34 16.15 9.47 0.16
N THR A 35 15.86 9.11 -1.10
CA THR A 35 16.91 8.67 -2.03
C THR A 35 17.35 9.86 -2.87
N GLY A 36 18.31 10.65 -2.37
CA GLY A 36 18.93 11.69 -3.21
C GLY A 36 19.54 12.90 -2.52
N HIS A 37 19.64 12.95 -1.19
CA HIS A 37 20.22 14.14 -0.53
C HIS A 37 21.76 14.16 -0.52
N ASP A 38 22.41 13.09 -0.98
CA ASP A 38 23.87 12.95 -0.98
C ASP A 38 24.49 12.87 -2.39
N MET A 39 23.71 13.16 -3.44
CA MET A 39 24.25 13.26 -4.81
C MET A 39 24.46 14.72 -5.21
N GLU A 40 25.07 15.53 -4.34
CA GLU A 40 25.69 16.77 -4.79
C GLU A 40 26.90 16.41 -5.68
N HIS A 41 27.05 17.10 -6.82
CA HIS A 41 28.24 17.13 -7.69
C HIS A 41 28.23 16.45 -9.08
N SER A 42 27.08 16.24 -9.74
CA SER A 42 27.11 16.17 -11.21
C SER A 42 25.78 16.55 -11.86
N ASP A 43 25.79 17.12 -13.07
CA ASP A 43 24.57 17.31 -13.88
C ASP A 43 23.85 15.97 -14.20
N GLN A 44 24.52 14.84 -13.97
CA GLN A 44 23.97 13.48 -14.01
C GLN A 44 23.24 13.08 -12.71
N ALA A 45 23.43 13.82 -11.61
CA ALA A 45 22.83 13.54 -10.30
C ALA A 45 21.31 13.66 -10.29
N ASN A 46 20.72 14.36 -11.28
CA ASN A 46 19.28 14.57 -11.37
C ASN A 46 18.57 13.46 -12.18
N LYS A 47 19.34 12.51 -12.76
CA LYS A 47 18.84 11.44 -13.62
C LYS A 47 19.38 10.08 -13.20
N PHE A 48 18.79 9.47 -12.18
CA PHE A 48 19.17 8.15 -11.71
C PHE A 48 17.99 7.17 -11.66
N TRP A 49 18.28 5.89 -11.38
CA TRP A 49 17.29 4.88 -11.06
C TRP A 49 17.38 4.57 -9.57
N THR A 50 16.21 4.39 -8.93
CA THR A 50 16.12 3.82 -7.59
C THR A 50 15.50 2.44 -7.72
N VAL A 51 16.17 1.43 -7.16
CA VAL A 51 15.64 0.08 -6.99
C VAL A 51 15.41 -0.11 -5.51
N ALA A 52 14.23 -0.58 -5.12
CA ALA A 52 13.97 -0.94 -3.74
C ALA A 52 13.16 -2.23 -3.64
N MET A 53 13.47 -3.02 -2.62
CA MET A 53 12.75 -4.23 -2.25
C MET A 53 12.18 -4.05 -0.85
N ASN A 54 10.86 -4.20 -0.69
CA ASN A 54 10.21 -4.14 0.60
C ASN A 54 9.64 -5.51 0.96
N ASN A 55 10.07 -6.08 2.09
CA ASN A 55 9.50 -7.33 2.60
C ASN A 55 8.69 -7.04 3.87
N ARG A 56 7.50 -7.63 3.95
CA ARG A 56 6.61 -7.46 5.10
C ARG A 56 5.93 -8.78 5.45
N TYR A 57 5.99 -9.14 6.72
CA TYR A 57 5.15 -10.18 7.32
C TYR A 57 4.06 -9.54 8.17
N PHE A 58 2.84 -10.02 8.03
CA PHE A 58 1.66 -9.61 8.78
C PHE A 58 0.93 -10.83 9.32
N LYS A 59 0.62 -10.80 10.62
CA LYS A 59 -0.27 -11.77 11.25
C LYS A 59 -1.41 -11.04 11.95
N SER A 60 -2.64 -11.37 11.57
CA SER A 60 -3.85 -10.95 12.29
C SER A 60 -4.54 -12.16 12.89
N PHE A 61 -5.02 -12.04 14.12
CA PHE A 61 -5.75 -13.10 14.83
C PHE A 61 -6.70 -12.53 15.90
N ARG A 62 -6.38 -11.36 16.45
CA ARG A 62 -7.25 -10.64 17.39
C ARG A 62 -8.39 -9.97 16.66
N HIS A 63 -9.59 -10.08 17.22
CA HIS A 63 -10.81 -9.52 16.68
C HIS A 63 -11.27 -8.36 17.57
N PHE A 64 -11.71 -7.27 16.94
CA PHE A 64 -12.24 -6.10 17.63
C PHE A 64 -13.62 -5.77 17.10
N VAL A 65 -14.54 -5.42 18.01
CA VAL A 65 -15.83 -4.82 17.67
C VAL A 65 -15.77 -3.38 18.20
N GLY A 66 -15.62 -2.42 17.29
CA GLY A 66 -15.21 -1.06 17.66
C GLY A 66 -13.86 -1.08 18.37
N THR A 67 -13.82 -0.60 19.61
CA THR A 67 -12.61 -0.55 20.45
C THR A 67 -12.44 -1.77 21.37
N GLU A 68 -13.42 -2.69 21.41
CA GLU A 68 -13.40 -3.81 22.33
C GLU A 68 -12.84 -5.09 21.70
N GLU A 69 -11.77 -5.62 22.29
CA GLU A 69 -11.18 -6.90 21.89
C GLU A 69 -12.08 -8.07 22.29
N GLN A 70 -12.40 -8.92 21.31
CA GLN A 70 -13.17 -10.15 21.49
C GLN A 70 -12.25 -11.29 21.98
N LYS A 71 -11.72 -11.16 23.20
CA LYS A 71 -10.77 -12.11 23.81
C LYS A 71 -11.29 -13.54 23.85
N GLN A 72 -12.60 -13.71 23.98
CA GLN A 72 -13.26 -15.01 23.98
C GLN A 72 -13.04 -15.80 22.68
N ARG A 73 -12.78 -15.13 21.55
CA ARG A 73 -12.51 -15.82 20.29
C ARG A 73 -11.19 -16.58 20.34
N VAL A 74 -10.14 -15.94 20.85
CA VAL A 74 -8.82 -16.57 21.04
C VAL A 74 -8.89 -17.65 22.11
N ALA A 75 -9.59 -17.39 23.23
CA ALA A 75 -9.74 -18.38 24.28
C ALA A 75 -10.52 -19.63 23.82
N GLY A 76 -11.55 -19.44 22.99
CA GLY A 76 -12.37 -20.51 22.43
C GLY A 76 -11.84 -21.09 21.11
N GLY A 77 -10.67 -20.63 20.61
CA GLY A 77 -10.10 -21.10 19.35
C GLY A 77 -10.95 -20.83 18.11
N THR A 78 -11.85 -19.84 18.17
CA THR A 78 -12.79 -19.48 17.07
C THR A 78 -12.29 -18.30 16.24
N GLU A 79 -11.08 -17.81 16.47
CA GLU A 79 -10.52 -16.67 15.77
C GLU A 79 -10.13 -16.99 14.31
N VAL A 80 -10.35 -16.03 13.42
CA VAL A 80 -9.79 -16.01 12.07
C VAL A 80 -8.33 -15.59 12.13
N ILE A 81 -7.42 -16.43 11.65
CA ILE A 81 -5.99 -16.15 11.61
C ILE A 81 -5.60 -15.85 10.16
N ASN A 82 -5.10 -14.64 9.89
CA ASN A 82 -4.50 -14.28 8.62
C ASN A 82 -2.97 -14.20 8.79
N ARG A 83 -2.23 -14.77 7.84
CA ARG A 83 -0.78 -14.67 7.71
C ARG A 83 -0.49 -14.20 6.30
N VAL A 84 0.14 -13.05 6.15
CA VAL A 84 0.47 -12.48 4.85
C VAL A 84 1.95 -12.19 4.82
N PHE A 85 2.63 -12.67 3.80
CA PHE A 85 3.99 -12.29 3.48
C PHE A 85 3.97 -11.60 2.13
N SER A 86 4.45 -10.35 2.05
CA SER A 86 4.49 -9.59 0.82
C SER A 86 5.89 -9.05 0.56
N THR A 87 6.39 -9.29 -0.64
CA THR A 87 7.60 -8.70 -1.19
C THR A 87 7.20 -7.75 -2.31
N GLU A 88 7.47 -6.46 -2.18
CA GLU A 88 7.29 -5.48 -3.25
C GLU A 88 8.65 -5.12 -3.85
N LEU A 89 8.79 -5.36 -5.15
CA LEU A 89 9.91 -4.84 -5.93
C LEU A 89 9.49 -3.54 -6.59
N SER A 90 10.33 -2.51 -6.48
CA SER A 90 10.05 -1.20 -7.04
C SER A 90 11.24 -0.70 -7.85
N LEU A 91 10.92 -0.11 -8.99
CA LEU A 91 11.86 0.52 -9.89
C LEU A 91 11.36 1.94 -10.19
N THR A 92 12.13 2.94 -9.79
CA THR A 92 11.78 4.35 -10.00
C THR A 92 12.83 5.03 -10.87
N ARG A 93 12.41 5.61 -11.99
CA ARG A 93 13.22 6.50 -12.81
C ARG A 93 13.03 7.94 -12.34
N HIS A 94 14.12 8.62 -11.99
CA HIS A 94 14.14 10.07 -11.81
C HIS A 94 14.59 10.72 -13.12
N PHE A 95 13.78 11.63 -13.65
CA PHE A 95 14.07 12.32 -14.92
C PHE A 95 14.74 13.67 -14.73
N ASN A 96 14.49 14.30 -13.58
CA ASN A 96 15.07 15.56 -13.11
C ASN A 96 14.71 15.74 -11.62
N ASP A 97 15.04 16.91 -11.06
CA ASP A 97 14.78 17.28 -9.66
C ASP A 97 13.31 17.25 -9.23
N ARG A 98 12.38 17.12 -10.17
CA ARG A 98 10.94 17.21 -9.90
C ARG A 98 10.19 15.96 -10.32
N TRP A 99 10.48 15.43 -11.50
CA TRP A 99 9.71 14.34 -12.11
C TRP A 99 10.35 12.97 -11.87
N SER A 100 9.51 12.03 -11.43
CA SER A 100 9.87 10.62 -11.40
C SER A 100 8.70 9.72 -11.82
N PHE A 101 9.03 8.52 -12.27
CA PHE A 101 8.09 7.47 -12.63
C PHE A 101 8.48 6.17 -11.95
N GLY A 102 7.52 5.54 -11.28
CA GLY A 102 7.71 4.31 -10.53
C GLY A 102 6.88 3.16 -11.11
N PHE A 103 7.49 1.98 -11.10
CA PHE A 103 6.91 0.68 -11.38
C PHE A 103 7.00 -0.18 -10.13
N PHE A 104 5.92 -0.84 -9.74
CA PHE A 104 5.82 -1.60 -8.49
C PHE A 104 5.19 -2.97 -8.76
N THR A 105 5.89 -4.01 -8.30
CA THR A 105 5.54 -5.42 -8.53
C THR A 105 5.47 -6.15 -7.19
N PRO A 106 4.26 -6.44 -6.68
CA PRO A 106 4.09 -7.19 -5.45
C PRO A 106 4.05 -8.70 -5.71
N ILE A 107 4.81 -9.47 -4.91
CA ILE A 107 4.72 -10.93 -4.79
C ILE A 107 4.18 -11.21 -3.39
N ILE A 108 3.06 -11.94 -3.30
CA ILE A 108 2.29 -12.07 -2.08
C ILE A 108 2.02 -13.55 -1.80
N SER A 109 2.32 -13.98 -0.59
CA SER A 109 1.82 -15.22 0.01
C SER A 109 0.76 -14.85 1.05
N ASN A 110 -0.44 -15.37 0.90
CA ASN A 110 -1.50 -15.26 1.89
C ASN A 110 -1.81 -16.64 2.44
N GLY A 111 -2.10 -16.70 3.73
CA GLY A 111 -2.65 -17.85 4.41
C GLY A 111 -3.75 -17.39 5.35
N ARG A 112 -4.85 -18.11 5.38
CA ARG A 112 -5.99 -17.79 6.21
C ARG A 112 -6.55 -19.05 6.85
N SER A 113 -6.83 -18.99 8.14
CA SER A 113 -7.43 -20.10 8.88
C SER A 113 -8.67 -19.63 9.63
N SER A 114 -9.79 -20.32 9.45
CA SER A 114 -11.07 -19.97 10.07
C SER A 114 -11.93 -21.22 10.32
N LEU A 115 -12.93 -21.09 11.20
CA LEU A 115 -14.02 -22.07 11.34
C LEU A 115 -15.24 -21.65 10.49
N TYR A 116 -15.48 -20.34 10.37
CA TYR A 116 -16.75 -19.78 9.86
C TYR A 116 -16.99 -19.96 8.36
N GLU A 117 -15.95 -20.08 7.55
CA GLU A 117 -16.08 -20.16 6.08
C GLU A 117 -16.28 -21.58 5.56
N HIS A 118 -16.46 -22.51 6.49
CA HIS A 118 -16.65 -23.92 6.21
C HIS A 118 -17.88 -24.40 6.98
N ASP A 119 -17.71 -25.22 8.03
CA ASP A 119 -18.81 -25.83 8.77
C ASP A 119 -19.06 -25.21 10.16
N GLY A 120 -18.28 -24.20 10.54
CA GLY A 120 -18.35 -23.58 11.86
C GLY A 120 -17.85 -24.47 13.01
N LYS A 121 -17.30 -25.65 12.72
CA LYS A 121 -16.91 -26.68 13.71
C LYS A 121 -15.45 -27.06 13.58
N HIS A 122 -15.00 -27.34 12.36
CA HIS A 122 -13.63 -27.70 12.06
C HIS A 122 -12.87 -26.49 11.52
N ARG A 123 -11.64 -26.32 12.00
CA ARG A 123 -10.75 -25.28 11.51
C ARG A 123 -10.15 -25.73 10.18
N ASN A 124 -10.36 -24.91 9.16
CA ASN A 124 -9.78 -25.12 7.84
C ASN A 124 -8.80 -23.99 7.55
N SER A 125 -7.94 -24.21 6.55
CA SER A 125 -6.99 -23.20 6.09
C SER A 125 -7.02 -23.11 4.58
N THR A 126 -6.94 -21.88 4.07
CA THR A 126 -6.72 -21.59 2.67
C THR A 126 -5.45 -20.81 2.46
N SER A 127 -4.85 -20.90 1.28
CA SER A 127 -3.62 -20.18 0.96
C SER A 127 -3.60 -19.68 -0.48
N SER A 128 -2.79 -18.65 -0.73
CA SER A 128 -2.50 -18.18 -2.08
C SER A 128 -1.04 -17.76 -2.17
N PHE A 129 -0.41 -17.95 -3.32
CA PHE A 129 0.92 -17.43 -3.58
C PHE A 129 1.05 -16.99 -5.03
N GLY A 130 1.52 -15.77 -5.26
CA GLY A 130 1.80 -15.31 -6.61
C GLY A 130 2.01 -13.83 -6.75
N LEU A 131 2.01 -13.40 -8.01
CA LEU A 131 2.04 -12.00 -8.40
C LEU A 131 0.72 -11.32 -7.98
N GLY A 132 0.81 -10.15 -7.36
CA GLY A 132 -0.33 -9.29 -7.10
C GLY A 132 -0.57 -8.26 -8.21
N ASP A 133 -1.34 -7.24 -7.88
CA ASP A 133 -1.64 -6.16 -8.82
C ASP A 133 -0.46 -5.21 -8.99
N ILE A 134 0.09 -5.15 -10.20
CA ILE A 134 1.16 -4.25 -10.59
C ILE A 134 0.66 -2.80 -10.55
N ARG A 135 1.52 -1.88 -10.10
CA ARG A 135 1.22 -0.44 -10.07
C ARG A 135 2.24 0.36 -10.87
N PHE A 136 1.75 1.41 -11.52
CA PHE A 136 2.56 2.48 -12.07
C PHE A 136 2.17 3.80 -11.41
N ALA A 137 3.14 4.68 -11.17
CA ALA A 137 2.86 6.01 -10.65
C ALA A 137 3.88 7.04 -11.16
N THR A 138 3.39 8.22 -11.52
CA THR A 138 4.24 9.39 -11.76
C THR A 138 4.17 10.32 -10.57
N TYR A 139 5.31 10.93 -10.23
CA TYR A 139 5.42 11.89 -9.14
C TYR A 139 6.02 13.20 -9.63
N TYR A 140 5.61 14.29 -8.97
CA TYR A 140 6.09 15.63 -9.22
C TYR A 140 6.31 16.39 -7.90
N TRP A 141 7.52 16.89 -7.68
CA TRP A 141 7.78 17.83 -6.59
C TRP A 141 7.27 19.24 -6.95
N LEU A 142 6.36 19.77 -6.12
CA LEU A 142 5.76 21.09 -6.33
C LEU A 142 6.81 22.20 -6.28
N ALA A 143 7.79 22.08 -5.39
CA ALA A 143 8.97 22.93 -5.38
C ALA A 143 10.22 22.11 -5.73
N LYS A 144 11.19 22.73 -6.43
CA LYS A 144 12.50 22.11 -6.65
C LYS A 144 13.13 21.78 -5.28
N PRO A 145 13.45 20.52 -5.00
CA PRO A 145 14.25 20.14 -3.84
C PRO A 145 15.60 20.84 -3.93
N SER A 146 15.99 21.58 -2.90
CA SER A 146 17.24 22.34 -2.87
C SER A 146 17.76 22.39 -1.44
N ALA A 147 19.08 22.48 -1.28
CA ALA A 147 19.72 22.65 0.01
C ALA A 147 19.08 23.82 0.80
N GLY A 148 18.91 23.61 2.12
CA GLY A 148 18.34 24.60 3.03
C GLY A 148 16.80 24.65 3.11
N LYS A 149 16.06 23.93 2.25
CA LYS A 149 14.60 23.80 2.39
C LYS A 149 14.26 22.74 3.44
N LYS A 150 13.49 23.14 4.46
CA LYS A 150 13.06 22.27 5.56
C LYS A 150 11.84 21.40 5.24
N ALA A 151 11.12 21.73 4.17
CA ALA A 151 9.91 21.03 3.76
C ALA A 151 9.74 21.08 2.25
N ASN A 152 9.10 20.06 1.70
CA ASN A 152 8.66 20.02 0.32
C ASN A 152 7.37 19.18 0.21
N VAL A 153 6.64 19.36 -0.88
CA VAL A 153 5.41 18.63 -1.17
C VAL A 153 5.57 17.92 -2.51
N GLN A 154 5.31 16.62 -2.51
CA GLN A 154 5.22 15.81 -3.72
C GLN A 154 3.76 15.47 -3.98
N VAL A 155 3.34 15.58 -5.23
CA VAL A 155 2.08 15.05 -5.70
C VAL A 155 2.34 13.87 -6.62
N GLY A 156 1.43 12.90 -6.66
CA GLY A 156 1.56 11.74 -7.53
C GLY A 156 0.21 11.24 -8.01
N LEU A 157 0.23 10.66 -9.21
CA LEU A 157 -0.90 9.97 -9.81
C LEU A 157 -0.45 8.59 -10.23
N GLY A 158 -1.25 7.57 -9.94
CA GLY A 158 -0.91 6.19 -10.29
C GLY A 158 -2.13 5.35 -10.66
N ILE A 159 -1.86 4.30 -11.41
CA ILE A 159 -2.82 3.29 -11.83
C ILE A 159 -2.36 1.93 -11.30
N LYS A 160 -3.31 1.14 -10.82
CA LYS A 160 -3.12 -0.24 -10.41
C LYS A 160 -3.81 -1.16 -11.42
N LEU A 161 -3.08 -2.13 -11.94
CA LEU A 161 -3.58 -3.07 -12.94
C LEU A 161 -4.05 -4.36 -12.27
N PRO A 162 -5.12 -5.00 -12.76
CA PRO A 162 -5.62 -6.27 -12.23
C PRO A 162 -4.78 -7.45 -12.74
N THR A 163 -3.50 -7.48 -12.41
CA THR A 163 -2.55 -8.53 -12.84
C THR A 163 -2.47 -9.70 -11.89
N GLY A 164 -2.94 -9.53 -10.65
CA GLY A 164 -3.04 -10.64 -9.71
C GLY A 164 -4.11 -11.64 -10.11
N ASP A 165 -3.90 -12.90 -9.79
CA ASP A 165 -4.91 -13.94 -10.03
C ASP A 165 -6.03 -13.85 -8.99
N TYR A 166 -7.19 -13.35 -9.41
CA TYR A 166 -8.38 -13.27 -8.57
C TYR A 166 -9.13 -14.60 -8.43
N LYS A 167 -8.79 -15.61 -9.23
CA LYS A 167 -9.41 -16.95 -9.26
C LYS A 167 -8.47 -18.03 -8.70
N TYR A 168 -7.47 -17.63 -7.92
CA TYR A 168 -6.52 -18.55 -7.32
C TYR A 168 -7.25 -19.65 -6.52
N GLN A 169 -6.91 -20.91 -6.79
CA GLN A 169 -7.36 -22.08 -6.05
C GLN A 169 -6.15 -22.72 -5.40
N ASP A 170 -6.26 -23.00 -4.11
CA ASP A 170 -5.30 -23.85 -3.40
C ASP A 170 -5.61 -25.33 -3.61
N TYR A 171 -4.60 -26.16 -3.37
CA TYR A 171 -4.62 -27.61 -3.57
C TYR A 171 -4.52 -28.33 -2.23
#